data_AF-A0A511VFH6-F1
#
_entry.id   AF-A0A511VFH6-F1
#
_cell.length_a   1.000
_cell.length_b   1.000
_cell.length_c   1.000
_cell.angle_alpha   90.00
_cell.angle_beta   90.00
_cell.angle_gamma   90.00
#
_symmetry.space_group_name_H-M   'P 1'
#
loop_
_entity.id
_entity.type
_entity.pdbx_description
1 polymer ?
#
loop_
_entity_poly.entity_id
_entity_poly.type
_entity_poly.pdbx_seq_one_letter_code
_entity_poly.pdbx_strand_id
1 'polypeptide(L)'
;MANEYTEYDYVAAGTIDVSELPPLDPETNKIMKDEFSTGFKLSLLYYAFIFAIPILNWFAPEFMFSRIWGGMTYSWFLTGIVAMAMAFIIAYIHTALYEKRLQKYQSSNGSSFGKSEGRDIG
;
A
#
# COMPACT_ATOMS: atom_id res chain seq x y z
N MET A 1 20.14 35.31 -26.87
CA MET A 1 19.88 34.02 -27.55
C MET A 1 18.64 33.46 -26.88
N ALA A 2 17.53 33.33 -27.61
CA ALA A 2 16.28 32.82 -27.07
C ALA A 2 16.42 31.32 -26.86
N ASN A 3 16.09 30.83 -25.66
CA ASN A 3 16.02 29.40 -25.37
C ASN A 3 14.94 28.78 -26.26
N GLU A 4 15.36 27.93 -27.21
CA GLU A 4 14.46 27.00 -27.90
C GLU A 4 13.95 26.01 -26.85
N TYR A 5 12.68 26.15 -26.47
CA TYR A 5 11.97 25.11 -25.75
C TYR A 5 11.62 24.02 -26.77
N THR A 6 12.22 22.84 -26.63
CA THR A 6 11.84 21.65 -27.36
C THR A 6 10.38 21.30 -27.02
N GLU A 7 9.49 21.61 -27.95
CA GLU A 7 8.09 21.21 -27.93
C GLU A 7 8.06 19.69 -27.93
N TYR A 8 7.66 19.09 -26.80
CA TYR A 8 7.52 17.64 -26.70
C TYR A 8 6.35 17.23 -27.59
N ASP A 9 6.65 16.48 -28.65
CA ASP A 9 5.68 15.93 -29.57
C ASP A 9 4.69 15.06 -28.79
N TYR A 10 3.43 15.51 -28.68
CA TYR A 10 2.39 14.77 -27.97
C TYR A 10 2.01 13.55 -28.81
N VAL A 11 2.63 12.41 -28.53
CA VAL A 11 2.21 11.13 -29.10
C VAL A 11 0.93 10.74 -28.37
N ALA A 12 -0.20 10.77 -29.07
CA ALA A 12 -1.47 10.28 -28.55
C ALA A 12 -1.24 8.88 -27.97
N ALA A 13 -1.41 8.74 -26.65
CA ALA A 13 -1.19 7.49 -25.95
C ALA A 13 -2.18 6.44 -26.49
N GLY A 14 -1.77 5.71 -27.51
CA GLY A 14 -2.48 4.53 -27.98
C GLY A 14 -2.58 3.53 -26.83
N THR A 15 -3.69 2.82 -26.76
CA THR A 15 -3.84 1.70 -25.81
C THR A 15 -2.84 0.62 -26.19
N ILE A 16 -1.76 0.51 -25.43
CA ILE A 16 -0.76 -0.56 -25.57
C ILE A 16 -1.37 -1.83 -24.99
N ASP A 17 -1.34 -2.93 -25.75
CA ASP A 17 -1.77 -4.23 -25.26
C ASP A 17 -0.78 -4.71 -24.18
N VAL A 18 -1.28 -4.97 -22.98
CA VAL A 18 -0.49 -5.45 -21.84
C VAL A 18 0.23 -6.76 -22.11
N SER A 19 -0.24 -7.56 -23.07
CA SER A 19 0.41 -8.79 -23.49
C SER A 19 1.71 -8.58 -24.29
N GLU A 20 1.93 -7.38 -24.83
CA GLU A 20 3.13 -7.01 -25.58
C GLU A 20 4.25 -6.45 -24.68
N LEU A 21 3.97 -6.23 -23.40
CA LEU A 21 4.94 -5.69 -22.46
C LEU A 21 5.97 -6.76 -22.04
N PRO A 22 7.27 -6.42 -21.99
CA PRO A 22 8.27 -7.33 -21.46
C PRO A 22 7.96 -7.66 -19.99
N PRO A 23 8.33 -8.87 -19.52
CA PRO A 23 8.13 -9.24 -18.13
C PRO A 23 8.87 -8.27 -17.21
N LEU A 24 8.26 -7.97 -16.05
CA LEU A 24 8.87 -7.10 -15.04
C LEU A 24 10.27 -7.58 -14.68
N ASP A 25 11.18 -6.63 -14.49
CA ASP A 25 12.50 -6.94 -13.98
C ASP A 25 12.41 -7.65 -12.62
N PRO A 26 13.39 -8.50 -12.27
CA PRO A 26 13.31 -9.32 -11.05
C PRO A 26 13.21 -8.51 -9.76
N GLU A 27 13.73 -7.27 -9.74
CA GLU A 27 13.68 -6.38 -8.59
C GLU A 27 12.27 -5.82 -8.41
N THR A 28 11.67 -5.26 -9.46
CA THR A 28 10.31 -4.73 -9.46
C THR A 28 9.28 -5.82 -9.19
N ASN A 29 9.45 -7.03 -9.75
CA ASN A 29 8.55 -8.15 -9.47
C ASN A 29 8.54 -8.51 -7.98
N LYS A 30 9.71 -8.50 -7.33
CA LYS A 30 9.85 -8.78 -5.91
C LYS A 30 9.23 -7.68 -5.06
N ILE A 31 9.49 -6.40 -5.39
CA ILE A 31 8.90 -5.24 -4.70
C ILE A 31 7.37 -5.30 -4.77
N MET A 32 6.82 -5.48 -5.97
CA MET A 32 5.36 -5.55 -6.17
C MET A 32 4.72 -6.70 -5.39
N LYS A 33 5.31 -7.89 -5.40
CA LYS A 33 4.77 -9.04 -4.63
C LYS A 33 4.77 -8.78 -3.14
N ASP A 34 5.82 -8.13 -2.65
CA ASP A 34 5.98 -7.78 -1.25
C ASP A 34 4.98 -6.71 -0.79
N GLU A 35 4.74 -5.71 -1.62
CA GLU A 35 3.70 -4.69 -1.42
C GLU A 35 2.31 -5.31 -1.45
N PHE A 36 2.02 -6.14 -2.47
CA PHE A 36 0.76 -6.85 -2.58
C PHE A 36 0.49 -7.75 -1.36
N SER A 37 1.49 -8.50 -0.89
CA SER A 37 1.37 -9.34 0.31
C SER A 37 1.09 -8.50 1.57
N THR A 38 1.71 -7.33 1.68
CA THR A 38 1.51 -6.42 2.83
C THR A 38 0.11 -5.82 2.79
N GLY A 39 -0.30 -5.27 1.65
CA GLY A 39 -1.65 -4.74 1.42
C GLY A 39 -2.71 -5.81 1.70
N PHE A 40 -2.54 -7.02 1.16
CA PHE A 40 -3.46 -8.13 1.37
C PHE A 40 -3.62 -8.52 2.84
N LYS A 41 -2.53 -8.57 3.62
CA LYS A 41 -2.59 -8.84 5.07
C LYS A 41 -3.37 -7.76 5.82
N LEU A 42 -3.12 -6.48 5.50
CA LEU A 42 -3.85 -5.36 6.09
C LEU A 42 -5.34 -5.40 5.71
N SER A 43 -5.66 -5.73 4.46
CA SER A 43 -7.05 -5.93 4.00
C SER A 43 -7.72 -7.08 4.76
N LEU A 44 -7.04 -8.21 4.96
CA LEU A 44 -7.59 -9.34 5.69
C LEU A 44 -7.90 -8.97 7.15
N LEU A 45 -6.99 -8.23 7.80
CA LEU A 45 -7.21 -7.71 9.16
C LEU A 45 -8.43 -6.80 9.22
N TYR A 46 -8.59 -5.90 8.24
CA TYR A 46 -9.74 -5.01 8.17
C TYR A 46 -11.05 -5.75 7.93
N TYR A 47 -11.05 -6.74 7.03
CA TYR A 47 -12.22 -7.58 6.81
C TYR A 47 -12.58 -8.38 8.06
N ALA A 48 -11.60 -8.95 8.76
CA ALA A 48 -11.85 -9.63 10.03
C ALA A 48 -12.53 -8.70 11.05
N PHE A 49 -12.10 -7.44 11.13
CA PHE A 49 -12.75 -6.43 11.97
C PHE A 49 -14.19 -6.15 11.51
N ILE A 50 -14.42 -5.87 10.23
CA ILE A 50 -15.77 -5.61 9.70
C ILE A 50 -16.70 -6.80 9.97
N PHE A 51 -16.25 -8.02 9.73
CA PHE A 51 -17.05 -9.24 9.94
C PHE A 51 -17.26 -9.56 11.42
N ALA A 52 -16.33 -9.17 12.30
CA ALA A 52 -16.53 -9.33 13.74
C ALA A 52 -17.77 -8.56 14.24
N ILE A 53 -18.11 -7.42 13.63
CA ILE A 53 -19.25 -6.60 14.04
C ILE A 53 -20.60 -7.33 13.88
N PRO A 54 -21.02 -7.85 12.70
CA PRO A 54 -22.25 -8.62 12.57
C PRO A 54 -22.22 -9.92 13.38
N ILE A 55 -21.06 -10.59 13.48
CA ILE A 55 -20.91 -11.78 14.34
C ILE A 55 -21.24 -11.42 15.79
N LEU A 56 -20.66 -10.35 16.33
CA LEU A 56 -20.93 -9.91 17.70
C LEU A 56 -22.37 -9.43 17.87
N ASN A 57 -22.96 -8.76 16.88
CA ASN A 57 -24.38 -8.40 16.92
C ASN A 57 -25.30 -9.63 17.00
N TRP A 58 -24.90 -10.74 16.38
CA TRP A 58 -25.66 -11.99 16.41
C TRP A 58 -25.46 -12.77 17.72
N PHE A 59 -24.21 -12.91 18.17
CA PHE A 59 -23.87 -13.74 19.33
C PHE A 59 -23.99 -13.02 20.68
N ALA A 60 -23.86 -11.70 20.70
CA ALA A 60 -23.91 -10.88 21.91
C ALA A 60 -24.73 -9.58 21.70
N PRO A 61 -26.00 -9.68 21.28
CA PRO A 61 -26.85 -8.52 20.99
C PRO A 61 -27.03 -7.61 22.21
N GLU A 62 -27.23 -8.18 23.41
CA GLU A 62 -27.40 -7.42 24.65
C GLU A 62 -26.20 -6.50 24.92
N PHE A 63 -24.98 -6.98 24.66
CA PHE A 63 -23.77 -6.17 24.79
C PHE A 63 -23.68 -5.14 23.65
N MET A 64 -23.83 -5.57 22.40
CA MET A 64 -23.65 -4.72 21.22
C MET A 64 -24.68 -3.58 21.11
N PHE A 65 -25.89 -3.80 21.60
CA PHE A 65 -26.95 -2.80 21.69
C PHE A 65 -27.00 -2.05 23.01
N SER A 66 -26.17 -2.42 24.00
CA SER A 66 -26.07 -1.65 25.23
C SER A 66 -25.52 -0.25 24.95
N ARG A 67 -26.06 0.73 25.68
CA ARG A 67 -25.75 2.15 25.51
C ARG A 67 -24.52 2.49 26.34
N ILE A 68 -23.57 3.20 25.72
CA ILE A 68 -22.33 3.64 26.36
C ILE A 68 -22.40 5.12 26.68
N TRP A 69 -22.44 5.96 25.66
CA TRP A 69 -22.31 7.41 25.84
C TRP A 69 -23.14 8.15 24.80
N GLY A 70 -23.90 9.16 25.24
CA GLY A 70 -24.77 9.97 24.37
C GLY A 70 -25.91 9.19 23.70
N GLY A 71 -26.27 8.01 24.21
CA GLY A 71 -27.28 7.13 23.60
C GLY A 71 -26.75 6.26 22.45
N MET A 72 -25.45 6.35 22.12
CA MET A 72 -24.80 5.50 21.14
C MET A 72 -24.62 4.07 21.71
N THR A 73 -24.87 3.06 20.88
CA THR A 73 -24.62 1.66 21.24
C THR A 73 -23.18 1.25 20.91
N TYR A 74 -22.69 0.15 21.48
CA TYR A 74 -21.38 -0.39 21.13
C TYR A 74 -21.23 -0.66 19.63
N SER A 75 -22.27 -1.16 18.95
CA SER A 75 -22.25 -1.33 17.49
C SER A 75 -21.95 -0.04 16.75
N TRP A 76 -22.67 1.04 17.10
CA TRP A 76 -22.48 2.35 16.47
C TRP A 76 -21.14 2.99 16.81
N PHE A 77 -20.64 2.77 18.02
CA PHE A 77 -19.32 3.23 18.41
C PHE A 77 -18.21 2.50 17.65
N LEU A 78 -18.32 1.17 17.52
CA LEU A 78 -17.35 0.35 16.81
C LEU A 78 -17.32 0.69 15.31
N THR A 79 -18.47 0.85 14.67
CA THR A 79 -18.54 1.18 13.24
C THR A 79 -18.20 2.64 12.94
N GLY A 80 -18.54 3.57 13.83
CA GLY A 80 -18.29 4.99 13.60
C GLY A 80 -16.89 5.45 13.99
N ILE A 81 -16.50 5.20 15.24
CA ILE A 81 -15.26 5.75 15.82
C ILE A 81 -14.11 4.76 15.65
N VAL A 82 -14.31 3.51 16.06
CA VAL A 82 -13.22 2.52 16.05
C VAL A 82 -12.84 2.13 14.63
N ALA A 83 -13.80 1.97 13.71
CA ALA A 83 -13.50 1.70 12.31
C ALA A 83 -12.66 2.81 11.66
N MET A 84 -12.97 4.07 11.99
CA MET A 84 -12.20 5.22 11.52
C MET A 84 -10.77 5.20 12.09
N ALA A 85 -10.62 5.01 13.40
CA ALA A 85 -9.31 4.89 14.03
C ALA A 85 -8.48 3.74 13.43
N MET A 86 -9.12 2.59 13.19
CA MET A 86 -8.51 1.43 12.53
C MET A 86 -8.03 1.77 11.11
N ALA A 87 -8.80 2.52 10.34
CA ALA A 87 -8.38 2.95 9.01
C ALA A 87 -7.09 3.80 9.05
N PHE A 88 -7.01 4.74 10.00
CA PHE A 88 -5.79 5.54 10.20
C PHE A 88 -4.59 4.69 10.64
N ILE A 89 -4.79 3.73 11.55
CA ILE A 89 -3.74 2.82 12.00
C ILE A 89 -3.22 1.98 10.82
N ILE A 90 -4.12 1.43 10.01
CA ILE A 90 -3.77 0.62 8.83
C ILE A 90 -3.00 1.48 7.82
N ALA A 91 -3.45 2.71 7.54
CA ALA A 91 -2.75 3.63 6.66
C ALA A 91 -1.35 3.97 7.18
N TYR A 92 -1.21 4.27 8.47
CA TYR A 92 0.08 4.55 9.11
C TYR A 92 1.03 3.36 9.06
N ILE A 93 0.55 2.15 9.36
CA ILE A 93 1.36 0.93 9.27
C ILE A 93 1.79 0.69 7.83
N HIS A 94 0.89 0.89 6.87
CA HIS A 94 1.19 0.73 5.45
C HIS A 94 2.30 1.70 5.02
N THR A 95 2.21 2.99 5.37
CA THR A 95 3.23 3.98 5.02
C THR A 95 4.55 3.75 5.75
N ALA A 96 4.54 3.44 7.04
CA ALA A 96 5.76 3.18 7.81
C ALA A 96 6.51 1.92 7.30
N LEU A 97 5.78 0.86 6.94
CA LEU A 97 6.37 -0.33 6.33
C LEU A 97 6.90 -0.04 4.92
N TYR A 98 6.21 0.81 4.16
CA TYR A 98 6.64 1.24 2.84
C TYR A 98 7.96 2.03 2.90
N GLU A 99 8.07 3.01 3.80
CA GLU A 99 9.30 3.78 4.04
C GLU A 99 10.48 2.89 4.45
N LYS A 100 10.23 1.93 5.36
CA LYS A 100 11.25 0.98 5.81
C LYS A 100 11.75 0.08 4.67
N ARG A 101 10.86 -0.29 3.73
CA ARG A 101 11.22 -1.05 2.53
C ARG A 101 12.02 -0.20 1.54
N LEU A 102 11.60 1.04 1.27
CA LEU A 102 12.34 1.99 0.43
C LEU A 102 13.79 2.18 0.90
N GLN A 103 14.00 2.41 2.20
CA GLN A 103 15.35 2.55 2.77
C GLN A 103 16.20 1.28 2.57
N LYS A 104 15.58 0.10 2.68
CA LYS A 104 16.27 -1.19 2.47
C LYS A 104 16.69 -1.37 1.01
N TYR A 105 15.85 -0.98 0.05
CA TYR A 105 16.16 -1.05 -1.37
C TYR A 105 17.22 -0.02 -1.79
N GLN A 106 17.12 1.23 -1.29
CA GLN A 106 18.17 2.24 -1.52
C GLN A 106 19.53 1.80 -0.94
N SER A 107 19.53 1.20 0.24
CA SER A 107 20.75 0.67 0.87
C SER A 107 21.32 -0.55 0.13
N SER A 108 20.49 -1.37 -0.51
CA SER A 108 20.97 -2.50 -1.32
C SER A 108 21.50 -2.06 -2.69
N ASN A 109 20.84 -1.12 -3.38
CA ASN A 109 21.29 -0.64 -4.69
C ASN A 109 22.51 0.28 -4.62
N GLY A 110 22.72 0.99 -3.50
CA GLY A 110 23.96 1.73 -3.25
C GLY A 110 25.22 0.85 -3.21
N SER A 111 25.08 -0.46 -2.99
CA SER A 111 26.21 -1.40 -3.02
C SER A 111 26.50 -2.02 -4.40
N SER A 112 25.60 -1.83 -5.39
CA SER A 112 25.74 -2.39 -6.73
C SER A 112 26.37 -1.44 -7.76
N PHE A 113 26.46 -0.14 -7.47
CA PHE A 113 27.03 0.86 -8.40
C PHE A 113 28.56 1.01 -8.31
N GLY A 114 29.23 0.21 -7.48
CA GLY A 114 30.68 0.31 -7.23
C GLY A 114 31.56 -0.76 -7.88
N LYS A 115 31.05 -1.56 -8.84
CA LYS A 115 31.82 -2.74 -9.32
C LYS A 115 31.85 -3.01 -10.83
N SER A 116 31.54 -2.05 -11.71
CA SER A 116 31.62 -2.28 -13.16
C SER A 116 32.34 -1.22 -14.00
N GLU A 117 33.09 -0.28 -13.41
CA GLU A 117 33.98 0.61 -14.17
C GLU A 117 35.45 0.38 -13.79
N GLY A 118 35.97 -0.72 -14.34
CA GLY A 118 37.40 -1.03 -14.39
C GLY A 118 37.70 -1.67 -15.74
N ARG A 119 37.35 -0.99 -16.83
CA ARG A 119 37.80 -1.39 -18.17
C ARG A 119 39.17 -0.75 -18.37
N ASP A 120 40.17 -1.54 -18.01
CA ASP A 120 41.58 -1.36 -18.31
C ASP A 120 41.74 -1.00 -19.79
N ILE A 121 42.22 0.22 -20.06
CA ILE A 121 42.67 0.66 -21.38
C ILE A 121 44.19 0.72 -21.31
N GLY A 122 44.80 -0.44 -21.53
CA GLY A 122 46.21 -0.57 -21.91
C GLY A 122 46.38 -0.52 -23.42
#